data_AF-A0A556MGJ8-F1
#
_entry.id   AF-A0A556MGJ8-F1
#
_cell.length_a   1.000
_cell.length_b   1.000
_cell.length_c   1.000
_cell.angle_alpha   90.00
_cell.angle_beta   90.00
_cell.angle_gamma   90.00
#
_symmetry.space_group_name_H-M   'P 1'
#
loop_
_entity.id
_entity.type
_entity.pdbx_description
1 polymer ?
#
loop_
_entity_poly.entity_id
_entity_poly.type
_entity_poly.pdbx_seq_one_letter_code
_entity_poly.pdbx_strand_id
1 'polypeptide(L)'
;MENKLAKKRFIQTSAIQQINEATIVLRHFIELSAKLLPFFNELSKKNILLPQEQSDRDKIIEVYRNYGFDTSTSEILMESDILEIIQQTFKAIEKRTPGKDSNSDKLMTIFQNKHHQLIRDWRLTDMN
;
A
#
# COMPACT_ATOMS: atom_id res chain seq x y z
N MET A 1 41.25 7.25 19.10
CA MET A 1 39.84 6.89 19.41
C MET A 1 38.83 7.54 18.46
N GLU A 2 39.20 8.60 17.73
CA GLU A 2 38.30 9.39 16.88
C GLU A 2 37.76 8.64 15.63
N ASN A 3 38.55 7.72 15.07
CA ASN A 3 38.20 7.01 13.83
C ASN A 3 36.98 6.06 13.99
N LYS A 4 36.74 5.53 15.20
CA LYS A 4 35.55 4.69 15.49
C LYS A 4 34.26 5.52 15.59
N LEU A 5 34.35 6.74 16.10
CA LEU A 5 33.20 7.64 16.26
C LEU A 5 32.73 8.20 14.90
N ALA A 6 33.67 8.59 14.04
CA ALA A 6 33.37 9.02 12.67
C ALA A 6 32.74 7.89 11.84
N LYS A 7 33.29 6.67 11.91
CA LYS A 7 32.74 5.50 11.23
C LYS A 7 31.34 5.14 11.72
N LYS A 8 31.08 5.23 13.03
CA LYS A 8 29.75 4.97 13.61
C LYS A 8 28.71 6.01 13.17
N ARG A 9 29.09 7.30 13.11
CA ARG A 9 28.23 8.36 12.58
C ARG A 9 27.92 8.16 11.09
N PHE A 10 28.91 7.82 10.27
CA PHE A 10 28.71 7.57 8.84
C PHE A 10 27.75 6.41 8.56
N ILE A 11 27.89 5.30 9.29
CA ILE A 11 26.99 4.13 9.19
C ILE A 11 25.56 4.50 9.65
N GLN A 12 25.43 5.34 10.69
CA GLN A 12 24.13 5.82 11.15
C GLN A 12 23.46 6.72 10.09
N THR A 13 24.22 7.63 9.46
CA THR A 13 23.69 8.50 8.40
C THR A 13 23.21 7.70 7.19
N SER A 14 23.97 6.68 6.75
CA SER A 14 23.53 5.82 5.65
C SER A 14 22.30 4.99 5.99
N ALA A 15 22.18 4.51 7.24
CA ALA A 15 21.01 3.76 7.68
C ALA A 15 19.75 4.64 7.73
N ILE A 16 19.88 5.89 8.23
CA ILE A 16 18.78 6.86 8.22
C ILE A 16 18.33 7.16 6.79
N GLN A 17 19.27 7.34 5.86
CA GLN A 17 18.94 7.58 4.46
C GLN A 17 18.18 6.40 3.83
N GLN A 18 18.62 5.16 4.08
CA GLN A 18 17.93 3.97 3.59
C GLN A 18 16.51 3.84 4.15
N ILE A 19 16.32 4.16 5.44
CA ILE A 19 14.99 4.17 6.07
C ILE A 19 14.09 5.22 5.42
N ASN A 20 14.61 6.43 5.17
CA ASN A 20 13.85 7.49 4.51
C ASN A 20 13.47 7.09 3.07
N GLU A 21 14.40 6.54 2.30
CA GLU A 21 14.14 6.07 0.93
C GLU A 21 13.08 4.97 0.93
N ALA A 22 13.20 3.96 1.80
CA ALA A 22 12.20 2.91 1.96
C ALA A 22 10.82 3.47 2.35
N THR A 23 10.79 4.48 3.21
CA THR A 23 9.55 5.15 3.64
C THR A 23 8.90 5.89 2.47
N ILE A 24 9.68 6.56 1.62
CA ILE A 24 9.18 7.23 0.40
C ILE A 24 8.60 6.22 -0.58
N VAL A 25 9.32 5.10 -0.84
CA VAL A 25 8.82 4.03 -1.71
C VAL A 25 7.50 3.47 -1.18
N LEU A 26 7.41 3.26 0.14
CA LEU A 26 6.21 2.74 0.77
C LEU A 26 5.04 3.73 0.70
N ARG A 27 5.27 5.02 0.95
CA ARG A 27 4.26 6.09 0.76
C ARG A 27 3.74 6.08 -0.67
N HIS A 28 4.63 6.00 -1.66
CA HIS A 28 4.25 5.97 -3.07
C HIS A 28 3.41 4.74 -3.42
N PHE A 29 3.75 3.57 -2.90
CA PHE A 29 2.96 2.35 -3.08
C PHE A 29 1.55 2.47 -2.47
N ILE A 30 1.44 3.09 -1.29
CA ILE A 30 0.16 3.35 -0.62
C ILE A 30 -0.71 4.29 -1.47
N GLU A 31 -0.14 5.39 -1.98
CA GLU A 31 -0.83 6.33 -2.87
C GLU A 31 -1.28 5.68 -4.18
N LEU A 32 -0.44 4.83 -4.77
CA LEU A 32 -0.79 4.06 -5.96
C LEU A 32 -1.97 3.13 -5.65
N SER A 33 -1.93 2.46 -4.50
CA SER A 33 -3.02 1.58 -4.06
C SER A 33 -4.33 2.32 -3.84
N ALA A 34 -4.29 3.58 -3.40
CA ALA A 34 -5.46 4.43 -3.27
C ALA A 34 -6.17 4.71 -4.61
N LYS A 35 -5.49 4.52 -5.74
CA LYS A 35 -6.07 4.64 -7.09
C LYS A 35 -6.44 3.28 -7.68
N LEU A 36 -5.55 2.29 -7.55
CA LEU A 36 -5.73 0.98 -8.17
C LEU A 36 -6.80 0.13 -7.49
N LEU A 37 -6.87 0.14 -6.15
CA LEU A 37 -7.86 -0.68 -5.42
C LEU A 37 -9.31 -0.25 -5.72
N PRO A 38 -9.68 1.04 -5.69
CA PRO A 38 -11.03 1.46 -6.08
C PRO A 38 -11.38 1.07 -7.51
N PHE A 39 -10.46 1.30 -8.46
CA PHE A 39 -10.69 0.94 -9.85
C PHE A 39 -10.87 -0.58 -10.02
N PHE A 40 -10.02 -1.39 -9.40
CA PHE A 40 -10.15 -2.85 -9.38
C PHE A 40 -11.47 -3.29 -8.75
N ASN A 41 -11.91 -2.62 -7.69
CA ASN A 41 -13.19 -2.88 -7.04
C ASN A 41 -14.37 -2.63 -7.99
N GLU A 42 -14.34 -1.55 -8.77
CA GLU A 42 -15.35 -1.26 -9.80
C GLU A 42 -15.37 -2.33 -10.89
N LEU A 43 -14.20 -2.71 -11.41
CA LEU A 43 -14.07 -3.77 -12.42
C LEU A 43 -14.63 -5.11 -11.89
N SER A 44 -14.35 -5.45 -10.64
CA SER A 44 -14.82 -6.70 -10.02
C SER A 44 -16.34 -6.80 -9.84
N LYS A 45 -17.07 -5.67 -9.90
CA LYS A 45 -18.53 -5.63 -9.79
C LYS A 45 -19.23 -5.90 -11.11
N LYS A 46 -18.54 -5.74 -12.24
CA LYS A 46 -19.12 -5.91 -13.56
C LYS A 46 -19.28 -7.39 -13.88
N ASN A 47 -20.47 -7.76 -14.37
CA ASN A 47 -20.73 -9.12 -14.86
C ASN A 47 -20.02 -9.40 -16.19
N ILE A 48 -19.81 -8.37 -17.02
CA ILE A 48 -19.17 -8.45 -18.32
C ILE A 48 -18.15 -7.30 -18.38
N LEU A 49 -16.90 -7.64 -18.71
CA LEU A 49 -15.81 -6.69 -18.91
C LEU A 49 -15.52 -6.55 -20.40
N LEU A 50 -15.22 -5.33 -20.83
CA LEU A 50 -14.64 -5.09 -22.15
C LEU A 50 -13.22 -5.68 -22.22
N PRO A 51 -12.70 -6.01 -23.42
CA PRO A 51 -11.35 -6.57 -23.55
C PRO A 51 -10.26 -5.72 -22.89
N GLN A 52 -10.37 -4.39 -22.98
CA GLN A 52 -9.44 -3.48 -22.33
C GLN A 52 -9.55 -3.53 -20.80
N GLU A 53 -10.77 -3.56 -20.27
CA GLU A 53 -11.03 -3.64 -18.82
C GLU A 53 -10.53 -4.97 -18.23
N GLN A 54 -10.65 -6.06 -18.98
CA GLN A 54 -10.08 -7.35 -18.60
C GLN A 54 -8.55 -7.27 -18.54
N SER A 55 -7.90 -6.69 -19.56
CA SER A 55 -6.46 -6.44 -19.56
C SER A 55 -6.03 -5.58 -18.36
N ASP A 56 -6.76 -4.50 -18.07
CA ASP A 56 -6.42 -3.60 -16.96
C ASP A 56 -6.58 -4.31 -15.60
N ARG A 57 -7.64 -5.12 -15.44
CA ARG A 57 -7.85 -5.97 -14.27
C ARG A 57 -6.67 -6.92 -14.07
N ASP A 58 -6.24 -7.61 -15.12
CA ASP A 58 -5.18 -8.61 -15.04
C ASP A 58 -3.83 -7.98 -14.68
N LYS A 59 -3.52 -6.80 -15.23
CA LYS A 59 -2.32 -6.02 -14.85
C LYS A 59 -2.34 -5.62 -13.38
N ILE A 60 -3.49 -5.19 -12.85
CA ILE A 60 -3.61 -4.82 -11.43
C ILE A 60 -3.37 -6.05 -10.54
N ILE A 61 -3.96 -7.19 -10.90
CA ILE A 61 -3.75 -8.46 -10.18
C ILE A 61 -2.27 -8.85 -10.19
N GLU A 62 -1.60 -8.73 -11.34
CA GLU A 62 -0.19 -9.03 -11.47
C GLU A 62 0.68 -8.16 -10.55
N VAL A 63 0.45 -6.85 -10.51
CA VAL A 63 1.17 -5.91 -9.61
C VAL A 63 1.07 -6.38 -8.16
N TYR A 64 -0.13 -6.68 -7.68
CA TYR A 64 -0.34 -7.05 -6.27
C TYR A 64 0.16 -8.45 -5.92
N ARG A 65 0.10 -9.41 -6.86
CA ARG A 65 0.66 -10.74 -6.65
C ARG A 65 2.19 -10.72 -6.63
N ASN A 66 2.81 -9.89 -7.48
CA ASN A 66 4.26 -9.77 -7.57
C ASN A 66 4.88 -8.92 -6.48
N TYR A 67 4.12 -8.01 -5.85
CA TYR A 67 4.62 -7.15 -4.78
C TYR A 67 5.13 -7.93 -3.55
N GLY A 68 4.57 -9.12 -3.26
CA GLY A 68 5.02 -9.95 -2.15
C GLY A 68 4.91 -9.24 -0.79
N PHE A 69 3.69 -8.85 -0.43
CA PHE A 69 3.37 -8.09 0.79
C PHE A 69 4.09 -8.60 2.06
N ASP A 70 5.16 -7.92 2.45
CA ASP A 70 5.69 -7.96 3.81
C ASP A 70 5.02 -6.86 4.64
N THR A 71 3.89 -7.21 5.26
CA THR A 71 3.05 -6.25 6.00
C THR A 71 3.76 -5.65 7.20
N SER A 72 4.75 -6.36 7.76
CA SER A 72 5.55 -5.88 8.90
C SER A 72 6.33 -4.60 8.57
N THR A 73 6.63 -4.37 7.29
CA THR A 73 7.37 -3.18 6.85
C THR A 73 6.62 -1.89 7.17
N SER A 74 5.29 -1.83 7.02
CA SER A 74 4.54 -0.61 7.35
C SER A 74 4.34 -0.43 8.85
N GLU A 75 4.33 -1.50 9.62
CA GLU A 75 4.32 -1.43 11.08
C GLU A 75 5.63 -0.83 11.60
N ILE A 76 6.76 -1.26 11.04
CA ILE A 76 8.10 -0.80 11.46
C ILE A 76 8.37 0.62 10.98
N LEU A 77 8.10 0.94 9.71
CA LEU A 77 8.47 2.22 9.12
C LEU A 77 7.45 3.33 9.34
N MET A 78 6.19 2.98 9.61
CA MET A 78 5.08 3.95 9.63
C MET A 78 4.10 3.75 10.78
N GLU A 79 4.37 2.80 11.69
CA GLU A 79 3.49 2.46 12.82
C GLU A 79 2.04 2.19 12.37
N SER A 80 1.90 1.50 11.23
CA SER A 80 0.61 1.35 10.55
C SER A 80 0.42 -0.04 9.94
N ASP A 81 -0.79 -0.57 10.11
CA ASP A 81 -1.31 -1.80 9.52
C ASP A 81 -1.79 -1.64 8.06
N ILE A 82 -1.47 -0.51 7.41
CA ILE A 82 -1.99 -0.17 6.08
C ILE A 82 -1.64 -1.21 5.00
N LEU A 83 -0.46 -1.83 5.02
CA LEU A 83 -0.12 -2.87 4.04
C LEU A 83 -0.96 -4.13 4.25
N GLU A 84 -1.27 -4.47 5.51
CA GLU A 84 -2.18 -5.58 5.80
C GLU A 84 -3.59 -5.26 5.28
N ILE A 85 -4.09 -4.05 5.54
CA ILE A 85 -5.40 -3.60 5.04
C ILE A 85 -5.44 -3.63 3.51
N ILE A 86 -4.40 -3.15 2.81
CA ILE A 86 -4.29 -3.22 1.35
C ILE A 86 -4.34 -4.68 0.88
N GLN A 87 -3.55 -5.57 1.50
CA GLN A 87 -3.51 -6.98 1.14
C GLN A 87 -4.88 -7.67 1.33
N GLN A 88 -5.53 -7.45 2.47
CA GLN A 88 -6.84 -8.02 2.76
C GLN A 88 -7.90 -7.49 1.79
N THR A 89 -7.87 -6.18 1.50
CA THR A 89 -8.77 -5.53 0.54
C THR A 89 -8.60 -6.14 -0.86
N PHE A 90 -7.37 -6.25 -1.34
CA PHE A 90 -7.05 -6.88 -2.62
C PHE A 90 -7.59 -8.32 -2.70
N LYS A 91 -7.26 -9.16 -1.71
CA LYS A 91 -7.72 -10.56 -1.65
C LYS A 91 -9.25 -10.67 -1.65
N ALA A 92 -9.94 -9.76 -0.99
CA ALA A 92 -11.39 -9.74 -0.93
C ALA A 92 -12.04 -9.30 -2.25
N ILE A 93 -11.41 -8.37 -2.98
CA ILE A 93 -11.87 -7.97 -4.32
C ILE A 93 -11.60 -9.08 -5.33
N GLU A 94 -10.41 -9.69 -5.28
CA GLU A 94 -10.00 -10.75 -6.22
C GLU A 94 -10.93 -11.98 -6.15
N LYS A 95 -11.35 -12.36 -4.93
CA LYS A 95 -12.28 -13.48 -4.70
C LYS A 95 -13.75 -13.15 -4.98
N ARG A 96 -14.08 -11.89 -5.29
CA ARG A 96 -15.47 -11.50 -5.53
C ARG A 96 -16.01 -12.22 -6.76
N THR A 97 -17.21 -12.77 -6.61
CA THR A 97 -18.05 -13.17 -7.74
C THR A 97 -19.03 -12.03 -8.04
N PRO A 98 -19.16 -11.57 -9.30
CA PRO A 98 -20.14 -10.55 -9.66
C PRO A 98 -21.56 -10.94 -9.20
N GLY A 99 -22.29 -9.99 -8.64
CA GLY A 99 -23.66 -10.20 -8.14
C GLY A 99 -23.79 -10.89 -6.78
N LYS A 100 -22.68 -11.20 -6.09
CA LYS A 100 -22.70 -11.68 -4.69
C LYS A 100 -22.18 -10.61 -3.73
N ASP A 101 -22.83 -10.52 -2.57
CA ASP A 101 -22.34 -9.71 -1.46
C ASP A 101 -20.95 -10.19 -1.06
N SER A 102 -20.02 -9.26 -0.97
CA SER A 102 -18.66 -9.54 -0.53
C SER A 102 -18.21 -8.48 0.47
N ASN A 103 -17.38 -8.92 1.42
CA ASN A 103 -16.77 -8.03 2.40
C ASN A 103 -15.80 -7.00 1.77
N SER A 104 -15.57 -7.05 0.44
CA SER A 104 -14.64 -6.17 -0.26
C SER A 104 -15.04 -4.70 -0.16
N ASP A 105 -16.34 -4.37 -0.15
CA ASP A 105 -16.77 -2.97 -0.04
C ASP A 105 -16.52 -2.42 1.38
N LYS A 106 -16.75 -3.23 2.41
CA LYS A 106 -16.41 -2.86 3.79
C LYS A 106 -14.90 -2.68 3.96
N LEU A 107 -14.10 -3.61 3.42
CA LEU A 107 -12.63 -3.51 3.45
C LEU A 107 -12.13 -2.31 2.66
N MET A 108 -12.77 -1.97 1.53
CA MET A 108 -12.47 -0.74 0.79
C MET A 108 -12.68 0.50 1.64
N THR A 109 -13.80 0.59 2.37
CA THR A 109 -14.05 1.72 3.26
C THR A 109 -13.01 1.79 4.38
N ILE A 110 -12.62 0.65 4.97
CA ILE A 110 -11.56 0.59 5.98
C ILE A 110 -10.24 1.11 5.40
N PHE A 111 -9.86 0.64 4.22
CA PHE A 111 -8.67 1.10 3.51
C PHE A 111 -8.69 2.60 3.24
N GLN A 112 -9.78 3.12 2.68
CA GLN A 112 -9.91 4.55 2.40
C GLN A 112 -9.81 5.41 3.67
N ASN A 113 -10.44 4.97 4.77
CA ASN A 113 -10.36 5.69 6.04
C ASN A 113 -8.93 5.69 6.60
N LYS A 114 -8.26 4.53 6.60
CA LYS A 114 -6.87 4.43 7.06
C LYS A 114 -5.93 5.25 6.20
N HIS A 115 -6.12 5.23 4.88
CA HIS A 115 -5.36 6.06 3.94
C HIS A 115 -5.52 7.55 4.24
N HIS A 116 -6.75 8.04 4.42
CA HIS A 116 -6.98 9.44 4.78
C HIS A 116 -6.34 9.83 6.11
N GLN A 117 -6.41 8.95 7.11
CA GLN A 117 -5.71 9.15 8.38
C GLN A 117 -4.20 9.28 8.17
N LEU A 118 -3.58 8.34 7.45
CA LEU A 118 -2.15 8.35 7.20
C LEU A 118 -1.68 9.59 6.46
N ILE A 119 -2.40 10.02 5.42
CA ILE A 119 -2.06 11.24 4.67
C ILE A 119 -2.09 12.47 5.58
N ARG A 120 -3.06 12.55 6.50
CA ARG A 120 -3.12 13.62 7.49
C ARG A 120 -1.93 13.56 8.45
N ASP A 121 -1.61 12.37 8.95
CA ASP A 121 -0.53 12.17 9.91
C ASP A 121 0.83 12.53 9.28
N TRP A 122 1.07 12.13 8.02
CA TRP A 122 2.28 12.50 7.27
C TRP A 122 2.40 14.00 7.04
N ARG A 123 1.29 14.69 6.71
CA ARG A 123 1.31 16.15 6.56
C ARG A 123 1.70 16.85 7.85
N LEU A 124 1.26 16.35 9.01
CA LEU A 124 1.65 16.90 10.30
C LEU A 124 3.12 16.67 10.60
N THR A 125 3.65 15.49 10.26
CA THR A 125 5.09 15.20 10.41
C THR A 125 5.95 16.03 9.48
N ASP A 126 5.55 16.21 8.22
CA ASP A 126 6.32 16.94 7.21
C ASP A 126 6.29 18.47 7.44
N MET A 127 5.34 18.98 8.22
CA MET A 127 5.21 20.40 8.59
C MET A 127 5.93 20.78 9.90
N ASN A 128 6.39 19.81 10.69
CA ASN A 128 7.14 20.01 11.93
C ASN A 128 8.65 19.90 11.70
#